data_AF-A0A960EUF2-F1
#
_entry.id   AF-A0A960EUF2-F1
#
_cell.length_a   1.000
_cell.length_b   1.000
_cell.length_c   1.000
_cell.angle_alpha   90.00
_cell.angle_beta   90.00
_cell.angle_gamma   90.00
#
_symmetry.space_group_name_H-M   'P 1'
#
loop_
_entity.id
_entity.type
_entity.pdbx_description
1 polymer ?
#
loop_
_entity_poly.entity_id
_entity_poly.type
_entity_poly.pdbx_seq_one_letter_code
_entity_poly.pdbx_strand_id
1 'polypeptide(L)'
;MRQRRLIGLAEQEGRIAEAIAAYLGNDRPEDDFALLVDYARETLAEVAEDPFAGDRAVLDRFDRRIRSLMHQPVSRADLLGRHERIRDGFHSGDPAALVELRDLCATGWRDNLRLFMFRENILDTFNLAAEIGAVEALVDAVHPRGDCDAQLGSEEIFGGVPRSAAFDLLAVLANRPDAIGDTAVDALVELTGYLESAASAGVRLPAHRLTDTHRDRVLTHAEQVEELLDEDPFLLPTDDANRIPGLLRSVLWLANDATHVL
;
A
#
# COMPACT_ATOMS: atom_id res chain seq x y z
N MET A 1 27.17 14.65 -16.76
CA MET A 1 25.82 14.74 -17.33
C MET A 1 24.90 13.88 -16.47
N ARG A 2 24.01 14.49 -15.68
CA ARG A 2 22.99 13.77 -14.90
C ARG A 2 21.83 13.44 -15.84
N GLN A 3 21.65 12.18 -16.18
CA GLN A 3 20.48 11.70 -16.91
C GLN A 3 19.25 11.90 -16.01
N ARG A 4 18.35 12.82 -16.38
CA ARG A 4 17.00 12.91 -15.81
C ARG A 4 16.29 11.60 -16.17
N ARG A 5 15.96 10.78 -15.17
CA ARG A 5 14.98 9.69 -15.35
C ARG A 5 13.68 10.33 -15.84
N LEU A 6 13.13 9.80 -16.93
CA LEU A 6 11.75 10.07 -17.34
C LEU A 6 10.86 9.40 -16.30
N ILE A 7 10.21 10.21 -15.47
CA ILE A 7 9.24 9.78 -14.47
C ILE A 7 7.98 9.36 -15.23
N GLY A 8 7.38 8.22 -14.85
CA GLY A 8 6.13 7.76 -15.45
C GLY A 8 4.97 8.72 -15.11
N LEU A 9 3.94 8.79 -15.96
CA LEU A 9 2.82 9.72 -15.76
C LEU A 9 2.07 9.47 -14.43
N ALA A 10 1.91 8.21 -14.03
CA ALA A 10 1.33 7.82 -12.75
C ALA A 10 2.22 8.21 -11.55
N GLU A 11 3.54 7.99 -11.66
CA GLU A 11 4.53 8.40 -10.66
C GLU A 11 4.54 9.94 -10.49
N GLN A 12 4.34 10.70 -11.56
CA GLN A 12 4.23 12.15 -11.51
C GLN A 12 2.91 12.61 -10.85
N GLU A 13 1.79 11.95 -11.17
CA GLU A 13 0.49 12.21 -10.53
C GLU A 13 0.54 11.90 -9.02
N GLY A 14 1.16 10.80 -8.62
CA GLY A 14 1.39 10.43 -7.22
C GLY A 14 2.19 11.51 -6.48
N ARG A 15 3.35 11.90 -7.02
CA ARG A 15 4.20 12.93 -6.38
C ARG A 15 3.54 14.29 -6.25
N ILE A 16 2.66 14.66 -7.18
CA ILE A 16 1.85 15.88 -7.08
C ILE A 16 0.82 15.73 -5.96
N ALA A 17 0.10 14.62 -5.88
CA ALA A 17 -0.86 14.36 -4.80
C ALA A 17 -0.19 14.36 -3.41
N GLU A 18 1.04 13.87 -3.31
CA GLU A 18 1.84 13.88 -2.09
C GLU A 18 2.26 15.26 -1.62
N ALA A 19 2.75 16.09 -2.54
CA ALA A 19 3.12 17.47 -2.26
C ALA A 19 1.90 18.28 -1.77
N ILE A 20 0.74 18.02 -2.37
CA ILE A 20 -0.55 18.59 -1.96
C ILE A 20 -0.90 18.14 -0.53
N ALA A 21 -0.83 16.84 -0.22
CA ALA A 21 -1.16 16.34 1.12
C ALA A 21 -0.21 16.84 2.22
N ALA A 22 1.10 16.91 1.93
CA ALA A 22 2.09 17.42 2.87
C ALA A 22 1.89 18.91 3.20
N TYR A 23 1.39 19.69 2.23
CA TYR A 23 1.06 21.10 2.41
C TYR A 23 -0.25 21.28 3.21
N LEU A 24 -1.29 20.48 2.92
CA LEU A 24 -2.58 20.51 3.64
C LEU A 24 -2.50 20.10 5.11
N GLY A 25 -1.43 19.41 5.54
CA GLY A 25 -1.21 19.05 6.94
C GLY A 25 -0.88 20.23 7.86
N ASN A 26 -0.51 21.40 7.31
CA ASN A 26 0.03 22.53 8.09
C ASN A 26 -0.89 23.75 8.22
N ASP A 27 -1.92 23.93 7.40
CA ASP A 27 -2.86 25.06 7.51
C ASP A 27 -4.23 24.74 6.89
N ARG A 28 -5.23 25.58 7.18
CA ARG A 28 -6.65 25.32 6.89
C ARG A 28 -6.88 24.94 5.41
N PRO A 29 -7.35 23.71 5.12
CA PRO A 29 -7.30 23.10 3.79
C PRO A 29 -8.23 23.73 2.73
N GLU A 30 -9.11 24.63 3.14
CA GLU A 30 -10.14 25.23 2.27
C GLU A 30 -9.59 26.42 1.45
N ASP A 31 -8.63 27.17 1.99
CA ASP A 31 -8.04 28.33 1.32
C ASP A 31 -6.86 27.94 0.40
N ASP A 32 -6.23 26.80 0.65
CA ASP A 32 -4.97 26.35 0.03
C ASP A 32 -5.16 25.33 -1.11
N PHE A 33 -6.33 24.69 -1.19
CA PHE A 33 -6.65 23.73 -2.25
C PHE A 33 -6.64 24.36 -3.64
N ALA A 34 -7.10 25.61 -3.77
CA ALA A 34 -7.07 26.34 -5.04
C ALA A 34 -5.64 26.58 -5.53
N LEU A 35 -4.74 26.98 -4.61
CA LEU A 35 -3.33 27.22 -4.90
C LEU A 35 -2.60 25.92 -5.32
N LEU A 36 -2.96 24.81 -4.68
CA LEU A 36 -2.42 23.49 -4.98
C LEU A 36 -2.91 22.92 -6.31
N VAL A 37 -4.19 23.15 -6.64
CA VAL A 37 -4.74 22.83 -7.96
C VAL A 37 -4.05 23.65 -9.03
N ASP A 38 -3.80 24.94 -8.78
CA ASP A 38 -3.10 25.82 -9.72
C ASP A 38 -1.66 25.37 -9.93
N TYR A 39 -0.93 25.03 -8.87
CA TYR A 39 0.44 24.49 -8.97
C TYR A 39 0.52 23.16 -9.73
N ALA A 40 -0.40 22.23 -9.44
CA ALA A 40 -0.50 20.96 -10.14
C ALA A 40 -0.85 21.16 -11.62
N ARG A 41 -1.75 22.10 -11.92
CA ARG A 41 -2.14 22.48 -13.29
C ARG A 41 -0.97 23.07 -14.06
N GLU A 42 -0.17 23.95 -13.46
CA GLU A 42 1.04 24.52 -14.07
C GLU A 42 2.06 23.42 -14.39
N THR A 43 2.30 22.51 -13.44
CA THR A 43 3.23 21.39 -13.65
C THR A 43 2.76 20.45 -14.77
N LEU A 44 1.46 20.16 -14.84
CA LEU A 44 0.88 19.34 -15.91
C LEU A 44 0.84 20.08 -17.26
N ALA A 45 0.79 21.42 -17.25
CA ALA A 45 0.85 22.22 -18.47
C ALA A 45 2.25 22.13 -19.11
N GLU A 46 3.31 22.15 -18.31
CA GLU A 46 4.69 21.93 -18.81
C GLU A 46 4.84 20.54 -19.47
N VAL A 47 4.18 19.51 -18.94
CA VAL A 47 4.16 18.15 -19.52
C VAL A 47 3.30 18.10 -20.78
N ALA A 48 2.14 18.77 -20.79
CA ALA A 48 1.24 18.82 -21.93
C ALA A 48 1.84 19.56 -23.14
N GLU A 49 2.75 20.50 -22.90
CA GLU A 49 3.45 21.28 -23.92
C GLU A 49 4.72 20.60 -24.45
N ASP A 50 5.10 19.41 -23.95
CA ASP A 50 6.27 18.68 -24.43
C ASP A 50 6.12 18.34 -25.95
N PRO A 51 7.05 18.81 -26.81
CA PRO A 51 6.97 18.62 -28.26
C PRO A 51 7.18 17.18 -28.73
N PHE A 52 7.64 16.27 -27.88
CA PHE A 52 7.92 14.86 -28.21
C PHE A 52 6.89 13.88 -27.66
N ALA A 53 6.31 14.17 -26.49
CA ALA A 53 5.39 13.25 -25.79
C ALA A 53 4.19 13.93 -25.12
N GLY A 54 3.94 15.22 -25.36
CA GLY A 54 2.89 15.98 -24.69
C GLY A 54 1.49 15.46 -24.99
N ASP A 55 0.72 15.21 -23.92
CA ASP A 55 -0.70 14.88 -24.01
C ASP A 55 -1.56 16.09 -23.61
N ARG A 56 -2.09 16.79 -24.62
CA ARG A 56 -2.97 17.96 -24.41
C ARG A 56 -4.27 17.62 -23.67
N ALA A 57 -4.70 16.36 -23.67
CA ALA A 57 -5.89 15.93 -22.96
C ALA A 57 -5.64 15.71 -21.46
N VAL A 58 -4.39 15.72 -20.99
CA VAL A 58 -4.04 15.53 -19.58
C VAL A 58 -4.63 16.63 -18.71
N LEU A 59 -4.59 17.89 -19.17
CA LEU A 59 -5.17 19.05 -18.46
C LEU A 59 -6.70 18.96 -18.40
N ASP A 60 -7.36 18.57 -19.49
CA ASP A 60 -8.83 18.40 -19.52
C ASP A 60 -9.30 17.21 -18.67
N ARG A 61 -8.48 16.18 -18.52
CA ARG A 61 -8.74 15.05 -17.60
C ARG A 61 -8.52 15.47 -16.17
N PHE A 62 -7.42 16.16 -15.87
CA PHE A 62 -7.13 16.74 -14.56
C PHE A 62 -8.23 17.70 -14.11
N ASP A 63 -8.62 18.67 -14.95
CA ASP A 63 -9.68 19.64 -14.65
C ASP A 63 -11.04 19.00 -14.42
N ARG A 64 -11.36 17.92 -15.16
CA ARG A 64 -12.58 17.13 -14.93
C ARG A 64 -12.49 16.36 -13.62
N ARG A 65 -11.33 15.79 -13.29
CA ARG A 65 -11.09 15.09 -12.03
C ARG A 65 -11.19 16.05 -10.85
N ILE A 66 -10.56 17.23 -10.91
CA ILE A 66 -10.66 18.27 -9.88
C ILE A 66 -12.09 18.80 -9.72
N ARG A 67 -12.82 19.10 -10.81
CA ARG A 67 -14.25 19.47 -10.70
C ARG A 67 -15.07 18.35 -10.07
N SER A 68 -14.85 17.12 -10.52
CA SER A 68 -15.45 15.92 -9.92
C SER A 68 -14.94 15.63 -8.49
N LEU A 69 -13.90 16.32 -8.02
CA LEU A 69 -13.36 16.35 -6.64
C LEU A 69 -13.82 17.58 -5.83
N MET A 70 -14.55 18.52 -6.44
CA MET A 70 -15.18 19.66 -5.74
C MET A 70 -16.70 19.52 -5.52
N HIS A 71 -17.40 18.73 -6.34
CA HIS A 71 -18.88 18.59 -6.29
C HIS A 71 -19.50 17.48 -5.39
N GLN A 72 -18.75 16.76 -4.55
CA GLN A 72 -19.20 15.68 -3.65
C GLN A 72 -18.53 15.86 -2.28
N PRO A 73 -19.09 16.68 -1.38
CA PRO A 73 -18.49 16.88 -0.06
C PRO A 73 -18.45 15.54 0.66
N VAL A 74 -17.25 14.98 0.86
CA VAL A 74 -17.04 13.86 1.78
C VAL A 74 -15.99 14.34 2.76
N SER A 75 -16.40 14.43 4.02
CA SER A 75 -15.58 14.91 5.13
C SER A 75 -14.94 13.74 5.86
N ARG A 76 -13.84 13.99 6.58
CA ARG A 76 -13.24 13.00 7.50
C ARG A 76 -14.27 12.45 8.51
N ALA A 77 -15.26 13.24 8.91
CA ALA A 77 -16.34 12.79 9.79
C ALA A 77 -17.20 11.68 9.15
N ASP A 78 -17.39 11.71 7.83
CA ASP A 78 -18.13 10.66 7.11
C ASP A 78 -17.35 9.34 7.10
N LEU A 79 -16.02 9.41 6.98
CA LEU A 79 -15.16 8.23 7.10
C LEU A 79 -15.21 7.65 8.51
N LEU A 80 -15.11 8.49 9.55
CA LEU A 80 -15.19 8.05 10.94
C LEU A 80 -16.55 7.40 11.25
N GLY A 81 -17.65 8.01 10.81
CA GLY A 81 -18.97 7.39 10.95
C GLY A 81 -19.11 6.09 10.17
N ARG A 82 -18.42 5.95 9.02
CA ARG A 82 -18.33 4.70 8.28
C ARG A 82 -17.52 3.64 9.03
N HIS A 83 -16.39 4.02 9.62
CA HIS A 83 -15.54 3.16 10.46
C HIS A 83 -16.29 2.65 11.68
N GLU A 84 -17.06 3.50 12.36
CA GLU A 84 -17.91 3.10 13.49
C GLU A 84 -18.93 2.04 13.07
N ARG A 85 -19.62 2.23 11.94
CA ARG A 85 -20.55 1.22 11.42
C ARG A 85 -19.86 -0.10 11.08
N ILE A 86 -18.68 -0.05 10.46
CA ILE A 86 -17.90 -1.25 10.15
C ILE A 86 -17.50 -1.97 11.44
N ARG A 87 -17.02 -1.25 12.45
CA ARG A 87 -16.64 -1.81 13.75
C ARG A 87 -17.82 -2.50 14.43
N ASP A 88 -18.96 -1.82 14.52
CA ASP A 88 -20.16 -2.35 15.15
C ASP A 88 -20.73 -3.56 14.39
N GLY A 89 -20.72 -3.49 13.05
CA GLY A 89 -21.14 -4.59 12.18
C GLY A 89 -20.27 -5.82 12.36
N PHE A 90 -18.94 -5.63 12.36
CA PHE A 90 -17.99 -6.72 12.56
C PHE A 90 -18.17 -7.40 13.93
N HIS A 91 -18.31 -6.64 15.01
CA HIS A 91 -18.56 -7.20 16.35
C HIS A 91 -19.93 -7.89 16.47
N SER A 92 -20.90 -7.47 15.66
CA SER A 92 -22.22 -8.10 15.56
C SER A 92 -22.24 -9.34 14.66
N GLY A 93 -21.12 -9.67 14.01
CA GLY A 93 -21.01 -10.79 13.07
C GLY A 93 -21.65 -10.53 11.70
N ASP A 94 -21.83 -9.25 11.31
CA ASP A 94 -22.31 -8.88 9.98
C ASP A 94 -21.19 -9.07 8.94
N PRO A 95 -21.31 -10.04 8.01
CA PRO A 95 -20.29 -10.25 6.97
C PRO A 95 -20.15 -9.06 6.02
N ALA A 96 -21.18 -8.20 5.89
CA ALA A 96 -21.11 -7.03 5.02
C ALA A 96 -20.07 -6.02 5.52
N ALA A 97 -19.82 -5.94 6.84
CA ALA A 97 -18.83 -5.02 7.41
C ALA A 97 -17.40 -5.37 6.96
N LEU A 98 -17.05 -6.67 6.96
CA LEU A 98 -15.74 -7.11 6.47
C LEU A 98 -15.61 -6.87 4.96
N VAL A 99 -16.65 -7.17 4.18
CA VAL A 99 -16.67 -6.92 2.73
C VAL A 99 -16.43 -5.43 2.45
N GLU A 100 -17.14 -4.55 3.15
CA GLU A 100 -17.01 -3.11 2.98
C GLU A 100 -15.58 -2.62 3.32
N LEU A 101 -14.97 -3.14 4.39
CA LEU A 101 -13.60 -2.78 4.75
C LEU A 101 -12.57 -3.30 3.73
N ARG A 102 -12.78 -4.51 3.21
CA ARG A 102 -11.95 -5.08 2.14
C ARG A 102 -12.05 -4.25 0.87
N ASP A 103 -13.25 -3.84 0.46
CA ASP A 103 -13.47 -2.96 -0.70
C ASP A 103 -12.77 -1.61 -0.52
N LEU A 104 -12.87 -1.02 0.68
CA LEU A 104 -12.16 0.21 1.01
C LEU A 104 -10.64 0.05 0.85
N CYS A 105 -10.07 -1.06 1.32
CA CYS A 105 -8.64 -1.33 1.19
C CYS A 105 -8.21 -1.63 -0.26
N ALA A 106 -9.00 -2.42 -0.98
CA ALA A 106 -8.70 -2.90 -2.32
C ALA A 106 -8.84 -1.83 -3.41
N THR A 107 -9.87 -0.97 -3.31
CA THR A 107 -10.21 -0.02 -4.37
C THR A 107 -10.48 1.40 -3.87
N GLY A 108 -10.25 1.66 -2.58
CA GLY A 108 -10.57 2.94 -1.94
C GLY A 108 -9.92 4.14 -2.62
N TRP A 109 -8.68 4.03 -3.10
CA TRP A 109 -8.01 5.15 -3.77
C TRP A 109 -8.74 5.55 -5.06
N ARG A 110 -9.20 4.57 -5.83
CA ARG A 110 -9.93 4.79 -7.09
C ARG A 110 -11.36 5.26 -6.83
N ASP A 111 -12.07 4.53 -5.97
CA ASP A 111 -13.52 4.66 -5.82
C ASP A 111 -13.90 5.75 -4.79
N ASN A 112 -12.97 6.10 -3.90
CA ASN A 112 -13.17 7.05 -2.79
C ASN A 112 -12.00 8.04 -2.68
N LEU A 113 -11.45 8.50 -3.79
CA LEU A 113 -10.26 9.37 -3.84
C LEU A 113 -10.31 10.57 -2.87
N ARG A 114 -11.45 11.23 -2.70
CA ARG A 114 -11.61 12.37 -1.76
C ARG A 114 -11.37 11.98 -0.30
N LEU A 115 -11.76 10.77 0.08
CA LEU A 115 -11.53 10.26 1.42
C LEU A 115 -10.06 9.95 1.61
N PHE A 116 -9.40 9.38 0.61
CA PHE A 116 -8.05 8.82 0.76
C PHE A 116 -6.91 9.67 0.22
N MET A 117 -7.21 10.83 -0.39
CA MET A 117 -6.19 11.84 -0.73
C MET A 117 -5.47 12.43 0.49
N PHE A 118 -5.93 12.13 1.70
CA PHE A 118 -5.25 12.41 2.95
C PHE A 118 -4.68 11.11 3.51
N ARG A 119 -3.35 11.09 3.71
CA ARG A 119 -2.65 9.91 4.24
C ARG A 119 -3.23 9.45 5.57
N GLU A 120 -3.62 10.36 6.45
CA GLU A 120 -4.19 10.03 7.77
C GLU A 120 -5.44 9.16 7.64
N ASN A 121 -6.28 9.41 6.63
CA ASN A 121 -7.52 8.65 6.44
C ASN A 121 -7.25 7.20 5.98
N ILE A 122 -6.18 6.98 5.21
CA ILE A 122 -5.71 5.65 4.85
C ILE A 122 -5.23 4.92 6.12
N LEU A 123 -4.38 5.58 6.91
CA LEU A 123 -3.85 5.02 8.15
C LEU A 123 -4.95 4.72 9.17
N ASP A 124 -5.95 5.60 9.32
CA ASP A 124 -7.11 5.38 10.18
C ASP A 124 -7.89 4.12 9.72
N THR A 125 -8.01 3.89 8.41
CA THR A 125 -8.67 2.69 7.85
C THR A 125 -7.86 1.42 8.11
N PHE A 126 -6.54 1.47 7.98
CA PHE A 126 -5.67 0.33 8.32
C PHE A 126 -5.67 0.05 9.83
N ASN A 127 -5.65 1.09 10.66
CA ASN A 127 -5.75 0.96 12.11
C ASN A 127 -7.07 0.29 12.51
N LEU A 128 -8.19 0.64 11.87
CA LEU A 128 -9.46 -0.05 12.09
C LEU A 128 -9.35 -1.54 11.73
N ALA A 129 -8.77 -1.87 10.56
CA ALA A 129 -8.58 -3.27 10.16
C ALA A 129 -7.74 -4.05 11.17
N ALA A 130 -6.67 -3.45 11.70
CA ALA A 130 -5.85 -4.05 12.73
C ALA A 130 -6.59 -4.17 14.09
N GLU A 131 -7.36 -3.15 14.48
CA GLU A 131 -8.14 -3.11 15.71
C GLU A 131 -9.11 -4.28 15.79
N ILE A 132 -9.86 -4.52 14.71
CA ILE A 132 -10.87 -5.59 14.64
C ILE A 132 -10.27 -6.94 14.19
N GLY A 133 -9.00 -6.98 13.79
CA GLY A 133 -8.32 -8.21 13.35
C GLY A 133 -8.67 -8.68 11.94
N ALA A 134 -9.07 -7.77 11.05
CA ALA A 134 -9.39 -8.05 9.65
C ALA A 134 -8.11 -8.14 8.79
N VAL A 135 -7.39 -9.26 8.91
CA VAL A 135 -6.15 -9.54 8.17
C VAL A 135 -6.36 -9.40 6.66
N GLU A 136 -7.46 -9.94 6.14
CA GLU A 136 -7.78 -9.96 4.72
C GLU A 136 -7.91 -8.55 4.13
N ALA A 137 -8.41 -7.58 4.91
CA ALA A 137 -8.50 -6.20 4.46
C ALA A 137 -7.10 -5.55 4.33
N LEU A 138 -6.18 -5.83 5.26
CA LEU A 138 -4.80 -5.36 5.14
C LEU A 138 -4.06 -6.03 3.98
N VAL A 139 -4.32 -7.32 3.73
CA VAL A 139 -3.79 -8.03 2.55
C VAL A 139 -4.33 -7.41 1.26
N ASP A 140 -5.64 -7.21 1.15
CA ASP A 140 -6.27 -6.61 -0.02
C ASP A 140 -5.73 -5.20 -0.33
N ALA A 141 -5.25 -4.48 0.69
CA ALA A 141 -4.60 -3.18 0.51
C ALA A 141 -3.21 -3.23 -0.15
N VAL A 142 -2.49 -4.36 -0.09
CA VAL A 142 -1.09 -4.46 -0.56
C VAL A 142 -0.81 -5.60 -1.53
N HIS A 143 -1.77 -6.49 -1.73
CA HIS A 143 -1.58 -7.75 -2.45
C HIS A 143 -1.22 -7.50 -3.93
N PRO A 144 -0.08 -8.00 -4.44
CA PRO A 144 0.40 -7.70 -5.80
C PRO A 144 -0.50 -8.15 -6.95
N ARG A 145 -1.37 -9.16 -6.73
CA ARG A 145 -2.38 -9.57 -7.74
C ARG A 145 -3.63 -8.68 -7.76
N GLY A 146 -3.73 -7.70 -6.88
CA GLY A 146 -4.83 -6.73 -6.88
C GLY A 146 -4.66 -5.64 -7.94
N ASP A 147 -5.61 -4.72 -7.96
CA ASP A 147 -5.53 -3.49 -8.78
C ASP A 147 -4.60 -2.49 -8.05
N CYS A 148 -3.30 -2.58 -8.31
CA CYS A 148 -2.27 -1.78 -7.61
C CYS A 148 -2.51 -0.26 -7.70
N ASP A 149 -3.21 0.22 -8.72
CA ASP A 149 -3.53 1.63 -8.90
C ASP A 149 -4.76 2.07 -8.09
N ALA A 150 -5.52 1.12 -7.54
CA ALA A 150 -6.75 1.37 -6.78
C ALA A 150 -6.59 1.08 -5.26
N GLN A 151 -5.60 0.25 -4.92
CA GLN A 151 -5.30 -0.16 -3.55
C GLN A 151 -4.80 0.98 -2.68
N LEU A 152 -5.21 1.00 -1.41
CA LEU A 152 -4.74 2.01 -0.46
C LEU A 152 -3.26 1.85 -0.07
N GLY A 153 -2.72 0.64 -0.17
CA GLY A 153 -1.32 0.30 0.10
C GLY A 153 -0.47 0.15 -1.17
N SER A 154 -0.83 0.88 -2.22
CA SER A 154 -0.01 1.03 -3.42
C SER A 154 1.35 1.67 -3.09
N GLU A 155 2.39 1.27 -3.83
CA GLU A 155 3.72 1.87 -3.70
C GLU A 155 3.77 3.31 -4.26
N GLU A 156 2.87 3.64 -5.20
CA GLU A 156 2.80 4.96 -5.84
C GLU A 156 2.11 6.02 -4.97
N ILE A 157 1.42 5.60 -3.90
CA ILE A 157 0.67 6.49 -3.02
C ILE A 157 1.52 6.88 -1.81
N PHE A 158 1.76 8.17 -1.61
CA PHE A 158 2.53 8.70 -0.48
C PHE A 158 3.91 8.03 -0.30
N GLY A 159 4.59 7.75 -1.41
CA GLY A 159 5.92 7.16 -1.47
C GLY A 159 5.98 5.79 -0.82
N GLY A 160 4.89 5.01 -0.88
CA GLY A 160 4.79 3.69 -0.26
C GLY A 160 4.69 3.72 1.28
N VAL A 161 4.48 4.88 1.90
CA VAL A 161 4.26 4.97 3.36
C VAL A 161 3.06 4.15 3.82
N PRO A 162 1.88 4.23 3.17
CA PRO A 162 0.73 3.41 3.55
C PRO A 162 1.00 1.91 3.37
N ARG A 163 1.69 1.53 2.29
CA ARG A 163 2.13 0.15 2.06
C ARG A 163 2.95 -0.37 3.25
N SER A 164 3.95 0.40 3.67
CA SER A 164 4.79 0.06 4.83
C SER A 164 3.98 -0.07 6.11
N ALA A 165 3.04 0.85 6.35
CA ALA A 165 2.16 0.81 7.52
C ALA A 165 1.23 -0.40 7.54
N ALA A 166 0.67 -0.80 6.39
CA ALA A 166 -0.15 -2.00 6.27
C ALA A 166 0.67 -3.27 6.60
N PHE A 167 1.90 -3.36 6.10
CA PHE A 167 2.82 -4.44 6.47
C PHE A 167 3.19 -4.41 7.96
N ASP A 168 3.47 -3.24 8.54
CA ASP A 168 3.77 -3.10 9.97
C ASP A 168 2.59 -3.58 10.83
N LEU A 169 1.36 -3.24 10.45
CA LEU A 169 0.14 -3.69 11.14
C LEU A 169 -0.09 -5.20 10.97
N LEU A 170 0.17 -5.78 9.79
CA LEU A 170 0.18 -7.23 9.62
C LEU A 170 1.21 -7.91 10.54
N ALA A 171 2.40 -7.31 10.70
CA ALA A 171 3.42 -7.80 11.61
C ALA A 171 2.95 -7.78 13.07
N VAL A 172 2.29 -6.68 13.49
CA VAL A 172 1.69 -6.56 14.82
C VAL A 172 0.65 -7.66 15.04
N LEU A 173 -0.24 -7.89 14.07
CA LEU A 173 -1.23 -8.96 14.14
C LEU A 173 -0.57 -10.34 14.23
N ALA A 174 0.45 -10.61 13.40
CA ALA A 174 1.14 -11.90 13.34
C ALA A 174 1.85 -12.28 14.67
N ASN A 175 2.18 -11.30 15.51
CA ASN A 175 2.73 -11.53 16.85
C ASN A 175 1.67 -11.90 17.90
N ARG A 176 0.37 -11.85 17.58
CA ARG A 176 -0.69 -12.27 18.50
C ARG A 176 -0.68 -13.79 18.67
N PRO A 177 -0.92 -14.31 19.88
CA PRO A 177 -0.96 -15.76 20.14
C PRO A 177 -2.35 -16.38 19.88
N ASP A 178 -3.14 -15.81 18.97
CA ASP A 178 -4.52 -16.21 18.67
C ASP A 178 -4.69 -16.54 17.18
N ALA A 179 -5.90 -16.95 16.79
CA ALA A 179 -6.21 -17.34 15.40
C ALA A 179 -6.03 -16.20 14.38
N ILE A 180 -6.19 -14.94 14.82
CA ILE A 180 -5.91 -13.76 13.98
C ILE A 180 -4.41 -13.69 13.71
N GLY A 181 -3.58 -13.93 14.74
CA GLY A 181 -2.14 -14.02 14.58
C GLY A 181 -1.71 -15.14 13.66
N ASP A 182 -2.30 -16.33 13.76
CA ASP A 182 -2.01 -17.44 12.83
C ASP A 182 -2.35 -17.05 11.37
N THR A 183 -3.51 -16.42 11.15
CA THR A 183 -3.94 -15.93 9.83
C THR A 183 -2.99 -14.86 9.29
N ALA A 184 -2.51 -13.95 10.13
CA ALA A 184 -1.57 -12.91 9.73
C ALA A 184 -0.17 -13.46 9.42
N VAL A 185 0.29 -14.50 10.13
CA VAL A 185 1.52 -15.23 9.77
C VAL A 185 1.37 -15.87 8.39
N ASP A 186 0.26 -16.58 8.13
CA ASP A 186 -0.01 -17.20 6.84
C ASP A 186 -0.03 -16.18 5.70
N ALA A 187 -0.67 -15.02 5.92
CA ALA A 187 -0.72 -13.93 4.97
C ALA A 187 0.66 -13.33 4.67
N LEU A 188 1.49 -13.08 5.70
CA LEU A 188 2.85 -12.59 5.49
C LEU A 188 3.70 -13.62 4.76
N VAL A 189 3.57 -14.91 5.08
CA VAL A 189 4.28 -15.99 4.36
C VAL A 189 3.83 -16.02 2.90
N GLU A 190 2.54 -15.91 2.59
CA GLU A 190 2.05 -15.81 1.22
C GLU A 190 2.64 -14.60 0.48
N LEU A 191 2.64 -13.43 1.11
CA LEU A 191 3.17 -12.20 0.52
C LEU A 191 4.69 -12.26 0.25
N THR A 192 5.42 -13.21 0.86
CA THR A 192 6.82 -13.47 0.48
C THR A 192 6.99 -14.14 -0.89
N GLY A 193 5.92 -14.69 -1.47
CA GLY A 193 5.96 -15.33 -2.78
C GLY A 193 5.90 -14.38 -3.99
N TYR A 194 5.85 -13.07 -3.76
CA TYR A 194 5.77 -12.06 -4.82
C TYR A 194 6.92 -11.07 -4.71
N LEU A 195 7.61 -10.79 -5.82
CA LEU A 195 8.80 -9.93 -5.85
C LEU A 195 8.53 -8.55 -5.24
N GLU A 196 7.36 -7.98 -5.52
CA GLU A 196 6.92 -6.63 -5.13
C GLU A 196 6.63 -6.50 -3.62
N SER A 197 6.35 -7.61 -2.93
CA SER A 197 6.06 -7.63 -1.49
C SER A 197 7.06 -8.43 -0.67
N ALA A 198 7.94 -9.22 -1.30
CA ALA A 198 8.73 -10.20 -0.60
C ALA A 198 9.66 -9.62 0.45
N ALA A 199 10.37 -8.53 0.12
CA ALA A 199 11.22 -7.84 1.08
C ALA A 199 10.40 -7.30 2.26
N SER A 200 9.32 -6.58 1.97
CA SER A 200 8.46 -5.93 2.97
C SER A 200 7.79 -6.94 3.91
N ALA A 201 7.29 -8.05 3.38
CA ALA A 201 6.71 -9.13 4.17
C ALA A 201 7.79 -9.88 4.97
N GLY A 202 8.91 -10.21 4.32
CA GLY A 202 10.01 -10.98 4.89
C GLY A 202 10.58 -10.36 6.17
N VAL A 203 10.88 -9.05 6.16
CA VAL A 203 11.45 -8.36 7.34
C VAL A 203 10.50 -8.29 8.54
N ARG A 204 9.21 -8.59 8.32
CA ARG A 204 8.13 -8.51 9.30
C ARG A 204 7.59 -9.88 9.71
N LEU A 205 8.12 -10.96 9.15
CA LEU A 205 7.76 -12.31 9.58
C LEU A 205 8.23 -12.53 11.03
N PRO A 206 7.33 -12.93 11.94
CA PRO A 206 7.71 -13.26 13.30
C PRO A 206 8.40 -14.64 13.34
N ALA A 207 9.73 -14.64 13.22
CA ALA A 207 10.56 -15.85 13.13
C ALA A 207 10.22 -16.92 14.20
N HIS A 208 9.98 -16.51 15.44
CA HIS A 208 9.64 -17.39 16.56
C HIS A 208 8.25 -18.06 16.47
N ARG A 209 7.39 -17.62 15.55
CA ARG A 209 6.04 -18.17 15.30
C ARG A 209 6.01 -19.06 14.05
N LEU A 210 7.11 -19.18 13.30
CA LEU A 210 7.13 -19.94 12.05
C LEU A 210 7.16 -21.45 12.31
N THR A 211 6.13 -22.13 11.82
CA THR A 211 6.07 -23.60 11.79
C THR A 211 7.06 -24.17 10.77
N ASP A 212 7.26 -25.49 10.76
CA ASP A 212 8.07 -26.15 9.73
C ASP A 212 7.48 -25.90 8.34
N THR A 213 6.15 -26.00 8.19
CA THR A 213 5.44 -25.70 6.93
C THR A 213 5.66 -24.26 6.46
N HIS A 214 5.67 -23.28 7.37
CA HIS A 214 5.97 -21.89 7.01
C HIS A 214 7.41 -21.73 6.53
N ARG A 215 8.36 -22.37 7.21
CA ARG A 215 9.78 -22.34 6.85
C ARG A 215 10.01 -22.96 5.47
N ASP A 216 9.38 -24.09 5.17
CA ASP A 216 9.46 -24.73 3.85
C ASP A 216 8.89 -23.84 2.73
N ARG A 217 7.76 -23.18 2.98
CA ARG A 217 7.18 -22.21 2.02
C ARG A 217 8.10 -21.02 1.77
N VAL A 218 8.64 -20.41 2.82
CA VAL A 218 9.57 -19.28 2.70
C VAL A 218 10.85 -19.68 1.97
N LEU A 219 11.37 -20.90 2.21
CA LEU A 219 12.50 -21.45 1.47
C LEU A 219 12.17 -21.59 -0.02
N THR A 220 11.02 -22.18 -0.34
CA THR A 220 10.54 -22.32 -1.72
C THR A 220 10.46 -20.96 -2.41
N HIS A 221 9.90 -19.94 -1.75
CA HIS A 221 9.82 -18.60 -2.32
C HIS A 221 11.21 -17.98 -2.55
N ALA A 222 12.17 -18.19 -1.64
CA ALA A 222 13.53 -17.70 -1.80
C ALA A 222 14.23 -18.33 -3.01
N GLU A 223 14.03 -19.63 -3.24
CA GLU A 223 14.55 -20.36 -4.41
C GLU A 223 13.89 -19.89 -5.70
N GLN A 224 12.56 -19.68 -5.71
CA GLN A 224 11.84 -19.17 -6.88
C GLN A 224 12.27 -17.76 -7.27
N VAL A 225 12.52 -16.88 -6.30
CA VAL A 225 13.03 -15.53 -6.58
C VAL A 225 14.45 -15.57 -7.14
N GLU A 226 15.31 -16.46 -6.62
CA GLU A 226 16.67 -16.65 -7.13
C GLU A 226 16.66 -17.18 -8.57
N GLU A 227 15.84 -18.19 -8.87
CA GLU A 227 15.66 -18.72 -10.22
C GLU A 227 15.15 -17.64 -11.19
N LEU A 228 14.16 -16.84 -10.77
CA LEU A 228 13.63 -15.74 -11.59
C LEU A 228 14.71 -14.69 -11.94
N LEU A 229 15.56 -14.33 -10.96
CA LEU A 229 16.64 -13.36 -11.14
C LEU A 229 17.78 -13.92 -12.02
N ASP A 230 18.02 -15.23 -11.97
CA ASP A 230 19.00 -15.91 -12.83
C ASP A 230 18.51 -16.03 -14.28
N GLU A 231 17.21 -16.25 -14.50
CA GLU A 231 16.60 -16.41 -15.82
C GLU A 231 16.40 -15.09 -16.59
N ASP A 232 16.06 -14.00 -15.89
CA ASP A 232 15.86 -12.68 -16.50
C ASP A 232 16.74 -11.59 -15.86
N PRO A 233 18.00 -11.43 -16.31
CA PRO A 233 18.90 -10.40 -15.82
C PRO A 233 18.49 -8.97 -16.23
N PHE A 234 17.42 -8.81 -17.04
CA PHE A 234 16.89 -7.52 -17.48
C PHE A 234 15.64 -7.07 -16.71
N LEU A 235 15.08 -7.92 -15.83
CA LEU A 235 14.29 -7.43 -14.69
C LEU A 235 15.22 -6.50 -13.92
N LEU A 236 15.16 -5.18 -14.23
CA LEU A 236 16.07 -4.17 -13.68
C LEU A 236 16.18 -4.38 -12.18
N PRO A 237 17.26 -4.99 -11.69
CA PRO A 237 17.37 -5.28 -10.29
C PRO A 237 17.62 -3.93 -9.67
N THR A 238 16.59 -3.37 -9.02
CA THR A 238 16.89 -2.48 -7.92
C THR A 238 17.80 -3.27 -6.99
N ASP A 239 18.81 -2.63 -6.38
CA ASP A 239 19.73 -3.29 -5.44
C ASP A 239 18.98 -4.09 -4.35
N ASP A 240 17.70 -3.77 -4.14
CA ASP A 240 16.77 -4.43 -3.24
C ASP A 240 16.28 -5.81 -3.73
N ALA A 241 16.04 -6.01 -5.03
CA ALA A 241 15.57 -7.31 -5.56
C ALA A 241 16.61 -8.44 -5.36
N ASN A 242 17.88 -8.14 -5.63
CA ASN A 242 19.00 -9.07 -5.40
C ASN A 242 19.21 -9.43 -3.92
N ARG A 243 18.67 -8.62 -2.99
CA ARG A 243 18.77 -8.88 -1.55
C ARG A 243 17.64 -9.77 -1.04
N ILE A 244 16.55 -9.95 -1.78
CA ILE A 244 15.37 -10.71 -1.34
C ILE A 244 15.73 -12.15 -0.94
N PRO A 245 16.46 -12.96 -1.75
CA PRO A 245 16.81 -14.32 -1.35
C PRO A 245 17.63 -14.36 -0.05
N GLY A 246 18.60 -13.46 0.09
CA GLY A 246 19.41 -13.35 1.31
C GLY A 246 18.60 -12.93 2.54
N LEU A 247 17.62 -12.05 2.36
CA LEU A 247 16.72 -11.60 3.41
C LEU A 247 15.82 -12.73 3.90
N LEU A 248 15.16 -13.45 2.97
CA LEU A 248 14.30 -14.59 3.31
C LEU A 248 15.10 -15.70 4.00
N ARG A 249 16.32 -16.00 3.53
CA ARG A 249 17.23 -16.95 4.18
C ARG A 249 17.65 -16.51 5.58
N SER A 250 17.81 -15.20 5.82
CA SER A 250 18.11 -14.67 7.15
C SER A 250 16.94 -14.86 8.12
N VAL A 251 15.70 -14.70 7.66
CA VAL A 251 14.49 -14.99 8.45
C VAL A 251 14.44 -16.49 8.82
N LEU A 252 14.73 -17.38 7.87
CA LEU A 252 14.81 -18.83 8.13
C LEU A 252 15.87 -19.18 9.17
N TRP A 253 17.04 -18.53 9.10
CA TRP A 253 18.10 -18.72 10.09
C TRP A 253 17.62 -18.29 11.49
N LEU A 254 17.00 -17.11 11.62
CA LEU A 254 16.42 -16.63 12.88
C LEU A 254 15.32 -17.55 13.41
N ALA A 255 14.48 -18.11 12.54
CA ALA A 255 13.39 -19.00 12.92
C ALA A 255 13.93 -20.33 13.47
N ASN A 256 14.96 -20.90 12.84
CA ASN A 256 15.60 -22.10 13.31
C ASN A 256 16.34 -21.88 14.65
N ASP A 257 17.00 -20.73 14.83
CA ASP A 257 17.62 -20.38 16.11
C ASP A 257 16.57 -20.25 17.23
N ALA A 258 15.44 -19.59 16.95
CA ALA A 258 14.35 -19.42 17.93
C ALA A 258 13.79 -20.76 18.43
N THR A 259 13.69 -21.78 17.56
CA THR A 259 13.27 -23.14 17.97
C THR A 259 14.26 -23.87 18.88
N HIS A 260 15.52 -23.42 18.97
CA HIS A 260 16.53 -24.01 19.85
C HIS A 260 16.63 -23.31 21.21
N VAL A 261 15.99 -22.15 21.38
CA VAL A 261 16.03 -21.33 22.60
C VAL A 261 14.76 -21.48 23.45
N LEU A 262 13.64 -21.88 22.85
CA LEU A 262 12.32 -22.11 23.48
C LEU A 262 12.11 -23.57 23.87
#